data_AF-A0A8T3DQE3-F1
#
_entry.id   AF-A0A8T3DQE3-F1
#
_cell.length_a   1.000
_cell.length_b   1.000
_cell.length_c   1.000
_cell.angle_alpha   90.00
_cell.angle_beta   90.00
_cell.angle_gamma   90.00
#
_symmetry.space_group_name_H-M   'P 1'
#
loop_
_entity.id
_entity.type
_entity.pdbx_description
1 polymer ?
#
loop_
_entity_poly.entity_id
_entity_poly.type
_entity_poly.pdbx_seq_one_letter_code
_entity_poly.pdbx_strand_id
1 'polypeptide(L)'
;MEPHLTHEIELSHQYEEILKKRTTLLQEMESLQEQHKNRKKQQAALSKAANKRNAKLLEDLQETENRLNKRPLPHPDVISLETRYWACVEEKIPEWEPFLLGRGPSPARDSEKPRRQRRKGSPQDSSPTHMVTGLPPRSNMRSVI
;
A
#
# COMPACT_ATOMS: atom_id res chain seq x y z
N MET A 1 56.27 -1.54 -60.17
CA MET A 1 56.03 -0.89 -58.86
C MET A 1 56.62 -1.79 -57.81
N GLU A 2 57.47 -1.26 -56.94
CA GLU A 2 58.31 -2.04 -56.00
C GLU A 2 57.44 -2.77 -54.94
N PRO A 3 57.65 -4.09 -54.72
CA PRO A 3 56.82 -4.92 -53.82
C PRO A 3 56.85 -4.47 -52.35
N HIS A 4 57.88 -3.71 -51.95
CA HIS A 4 57.96 -3.10 -50.63
C HIS A 4 56.91 -2.00 -50.41
N LEU A 5 56.61 -1.22 -51.45
CA LEU A 5 55.65 -0.12 -51.34
C LEU A 5 54.22 -0.65 -51.17
N THR A 6 53.88 -1.72 -51.87
CA THR A 6 52.56 -2.37 -51.76
C THR A 6 52.32 -2.94 -50.37
N HIS A 7 53.36 -3.53 -49.76
CA HIS A 7 53.28 -4.07 -48.41
C HIS A 7 53.10 -2.98 -47.35
N GLU A 8 53.84 -1.86 -47.48
CA GLU A 8 53.73 -0.71 -46.57
C GLU A 8 52.32 -0.11 -46.59
N ILE A 9 51.72 0.01 -47.78
CA ILE A 9 50.36 0.51 -47.96
C ILE A 9 49.33 -0.42 -47.28
N GLU A 10 49.46 -1.74 -47.47
CA GLU A 10 48.57 -2.71 -46.83
C GLU A 10 48.69 -2.68 -45.30
N LEU A 11 49.93 -2.59 -44.80
CA LEU A 11 50.20 -2.48 -43.38
C LEU A 11 49.62 -1.18 -42.78
N SER A 12 49.78 -0.06 -43.48
CA SER A 12 49.19 1.22 -43.09
C SER A 12 47.66 1.14 -42.98
N HIS A 13 47.00 0.50 -43.96
CA HIS A 13 45.56 0.26 -43.92
C HIS A 13 45.15 -0.60 -42.71
N GLN A 14 45.89 -1.67 -42.41
CA GLN A 14 45.63 -2.48 -41.22
C GLN A 14 45.78 -1.68 -39.92
N TYR A 15 46.79 -0.81 -39.84
CA TYR A 15 46.97 0.08 -38.68
C TYR A 15 45.80 1.05 -38.52
N GLU A 16 45.31 1.66 -39.60
CA GLU A 16 44.13 2.52 -39.54
C GLU A 16 42.90 1.78 -39.03
N GLU A 17 42.68 0.55 -39.48
CA GLU A 17 41.57 -0.28 -39.00
C GLU A 17 41.71 -0.65 -37.52
N ILE A 18 42.93 -0.95 -37.05
CA ILE A 18 43.20 -1.17 -35.63
C ILE A 18 42.91 0.11 -34.82
N LEU A 19 43.34 1.27 -35.32
CA LEU A 19 43.10 2.55 -34.65
C LEU A 19 41.61 2.87 -34.58
N LYS A 20 40.84 2.66 -35.65
CA LYS A 20 39.38 2.82 -35.67
C LYS A 20 38.70 1.93 -34.63
N LYS A 21 39.06 0.64 -34.57
CA LYS A 21 38.51 -0.30 -33.57
C LYS A 21 38.86 0.12 -32.14
N ARG A 22 40.07 0.62 -31.93
CA ARG A 22 40.51 1.10 -30.62
C ARG A 22 39.73 2.33 -30.17
N THR A 23 39.51 3.31 -31.06
CA THR A 23 38.75 4.52 -30.71
C THR A 23 37.30 4.18 -30.39
N THR A 24 36.65 3.31 -31.17
CA THR A 24 35.28 2.88 -30.89
C THR A 24 35.17 2.17 -29.55
N LEU A 25 36.09 1.26 -29.24
CA LEU A 25 36.09 0.53 -27.97
C LEU A 25 36.30 1.48 -26.77
N LEU A 26 37.23 2.43 -26.89
CA LEU A 26 37.47 3.42 -25.83
C LEU A 26 36.23 4.27 -25.56
N GLN A 27 35.55 4.72 -26.61
CA GLN A 27 34.31 5.49 -26.48
C GLN A 27 33.19 4.68 -25.82
N GLU A 28 33.05 3.40 -26.16
CA GLU A 28 32.08 2.50 -25.53
C GLU A 28 32.39 2.29 -24.04
N MET A 29 33.66 2.03 -23.71
CA MET A 29 34.11 1.84 -22.33
C MET A 29 33.85 3.08 -21.47
N GLU A 30 34.12 4.28 -22.00
CA GLU A 30 33.84 5.54 -21.30
C GLU A 30 32.34 5.72 -21.04
N SER A 31 31.49 5.44 -22.04
CA SER A 31 30.04 5.49 -21.91
C SER A 31 29.51 4.55 -20.82
N LEU A 32 29.96 3.29 -20.83
CA LEU A 32 29.59 2.30 -19.82
C LEU A 32 30.04 2.70 -18.42
N GLN A 33 31.24 3.25 -18.29
CA GLN A 33 31.76 3.73 -17.02
C GLN A 33 30.90 4.88 -16.47
N GLU A 34 30.51 5.83 -17.32
CA GLU A 34 29.67 6.96 -16.92
C GLU A 34 28.26 6.50 -16.55
N GLN A 35 27.66 5.60 -17.32
CA GLN A 35 26.36 5.00 -17.00
C GLN A 35 26.40 4.31 -15.62
N HIS A 36 27.45 3.53 -15.36
CA HIS A 36 27.60 2.83 -14.09
C HIS A 36 27.79 3.80 -12.91
N LYS A 37 28.58 4.87 -13.08
CA LYS A 37 28.71 5.94 -12.08
C LYS A 37 27.36 6.59 -11.78
N ASN A 38 26.58 6.90 -12.80
CA ASN A 38 25.28 7.55 -12.65
C ASN A 38 24.25 6.64 -11.96
N ARG A 39 24.20 5.34 -12.32
CA ARG A 39 23.38 4.35 -11.62
C ARG A 39 23.74 4.25 -10.13
N LYS A 40 25.03 4.22 -9.80
CA LYS A 40 25.49 4.20 -8.40
C LYS A 40 25.06 5.45 -7.64
N LYS A 41 25.23 6.64 -8.23
CA LYS A 41 24.79 7.91 -7.64
C LYS A 41 23.28 7.92 -7.40
N GLN A 42 22.49 7.50 -8.38
CA GLN A 42 21.04 7.41 -8.27
C GLN A 42 20.61 6.43 -7.16
N GLN A 43 21.22 5.24 -7.13
CA GLN A 43 20.93 4.24 -6.10
C GLN A 43 21.28 4.75 -4.69
N ALA A 44 22.42 5.43 -4.54
CA ALA A 44 22.81 6.03 -3.26
C ALA A 44 21.83 7.12 -2.81
N ALA A 45 21.35 7.96 -3.74
CA ALA A 45 20.35 8.98 -3.45
C ALA A 45 19.02 8.38 -3.01
N LEU A 46 18.53 7.36 -3.73
CA LEU A 46 17.31 6.63 -3.38
C LEU A 46 17.43 5.93 -2.03
N SER A 47 18.56 5.26 -1.77
CA SER A 47 18.82 4.61 -0.48
C SER A 47 18.86 5.63 0.67
N LYS A 48 19.52 6.78 0.48
CA LYS A 48 19.55 7.85 1.49
C LYS A 48 18.15 8.41 1.77
N ALA A 49 17.34 8.62 0.73
CA ALA A 49 15.97 9.09 0.88
C ALA A 49 15.09 8.06 1.62
N ALA A 50 15.22 6.78 1.25
CA ALA A 50 14.52 5.69 1.93
C ALA A 50 14.94 5.58 3.40
N ASN A 51 16.24 5.66 3.70
CA ASN A 51 16.74 5.65 5.08
C ASN A 51 16.21 6.83 5.89
N LYS A 52 16.16 8.03 5.32
CA LYS A 52 15.58 9.21 5.99
C LYS A 52 14.09 9.00 6.29
N ARG A 53 13.32 8.48 5.34
CA ARG A 53 11.90 8.17 5.53
C ARG A 53 11.71 7.10 6.61
N ASN A 54 12.49 6.02 6.56
CA ASN A 54 12.40 4.92 7.50
C ASN A 54 12.78 5.37 8.92
N ALA A 55 13.81 6.20 9.07
CA ALA A 55 14.18 6.78 10.36
C ALA A 55 13.03 7.60 10.97
N LYS A 56 12.36 8.43 10.17
CA LYS A 56 11.18 9.18 10.63
C LYS A 56 10.03 8.24 11.03
N LEU A 57 9.74 7.21 10.23
CA LEU A 57 8.70 6.24 10.57
C LEU A 57 9.00 5.49 11.88
N LEU A 58 10.26 5.15 12.12
CA LEU A 58 10.68 4.52 13.38
C LEU A 58 10.51 5.46 14.58
N GLU A 59 10.84 6.74 14.41
CA GLU A 59 10.61 7.77 15.43
C GLU A 59 9.11 7.93 15.74
N ASP A 60 8.27 8.07 14.71
CA ASP A 60 6.82 8.19 14.85
C ASP A 60 6.23 6.94 15.55
N LEU A 61 6.69 5.74 15.17
CA LEU A 61 6.28 4.48 15.81
C LEU A 61 6.69 4.44 17.27
N GLN A 62 7.93 4.78 17.59
CA GLN A 62 8.43 4.82 18.95
C GLN A 62 7.66 5.84 19.81
N GLU A 63 7.31 7.00 19.25
CA GLU A 63 6.44 7.97 19.94
C GLU A 63 5.06 7.37 20.23
N THR A 64 4.45 6.69 19.26
CA THR A 64 3.13 6.07 19.45
C THR A 64 3.17 4.94 20.47
N GLU A 65 4.22 4.13 20.47
CA GLU A 65 4.44 3.07 21.46
C GLU A 65 4.62 3.66 22.85
N ASN A 66 5.45 4.70 22.99
CA ASN A 66 5.62 5.39 24.27
C ASN A 66 4.32 5.99 24.79
N ARG A 67 3.48 6.55 23.91
CA ARG A 67 2.16 7.06 24.28
C ARG A 67 1.22 5.94 24.73
N LEU A 68 1.28 4.78 24.07
CA LEU A 68 0.49 3.61 24.45
C LEU A 68 0.94 3.02 25.78
N ASN A 69 2.25 2.86 25.98
CA ASN A 69 2.84 2.32 27.21
C ASN A 69 2.60 3.22 28.43
N LYS A 70 2.52 4.54 28.22
CA LYS A 70 2.18 5.50 29.28
C LYS A 70 0.68 5.52 29.61
N ARG A 71 -0.17 4.93 28.77
CA ARG A 71 -1.61 4.90 29.02
C ARG A 71 -1.89 3.92 30.17
N PRO A 72 -2.65 4.33 31.20
CA PRO A 72 -3.00 3.41 32.27
C PRO A 72 -3.78 2.21 31.70
N LEU A 73 -3.39 1.01 32.13
CA LEU A 73 -4.09 -0.20 31.71
C LEU A 73 -5.54 -0.14 32.21
N PRO A 74 -6.51 -0.55 31.38
CA PRO A 74 -7.89 -0.67 31.82
C PRO A 74 -8.02 -1.69 32.96
N HIS A 75 -9.04 -1.53 33.80
CA HIS A 75 -9.28 -2.45 34.92
C HIS A 75 -9.42 -3.89 34.41
N PRO A 76 -8.92 -4.91 35.13
CA PRO A 76 -8.93 -6.31 34.66
C PRO A 76 -10.30 -6.82 34.21
N ASP A 77 -11.39 -6.36 34.83
CA ASP A 77 -12.75 -6.74 34.42
C ASP A 77 -13.10 -6.25 33.01
N VAL A 78 -12.62 -5.06 32.62
CA VAL A 78 -12.80 -4.51 31.27
C VAL A 78 -12.02 -5.36 30.26
N ILE A 79 -10.78 -5.74 30.59
CA ILE A 79 -9.97 -6.63 29.74
C ILE A 79 -10.64 -7.99 29.57
N SER A 80 -11.16 -8.56 30.66
CA SER A 80 -11.88 -9.84 30.66
C SER A 80 -13.17 -9.76 29.83
N LEU A 81 -13.88 -8.63 29.89
CA LEU A 81 -15.06 -8.40 29.08
C LEU A 81 -14.72 -8.25 27.60
N GLU A 82 -13.72 -7.44 27.25
CA GLU A 82 -13.24 -7.27 25.86
C GLU A 82 -12.79 -8.61 25.26
N THR A 83 -12.04 -9.41 26.02
CA THR A 83 -11.58 -10.73 25.57
C THR A 83 -12.75 -11.66 25.24
N ARG A 84 -13.74 -11.75 26.14
CA ARG A 84 -14.95 -12.56 25.89
C ARG A 84 -15.78 -12.01 24.75
N TYR A 85 -15.90 -10.68 24.63
CA TYR A 85 -16.61 -10.03 23.55
C TYR A 85 -16.00 -10.41 22.19
N TRP A 86 -14.68 -10.26 22.02
CA TRP A 86 -14.02 -10.62 20.78
C TRP A 86 -14.11 -12.12 20.47
N ALA A 87 -14.02 -12.99 21.47
CA ALA A 87 -14.25 -14.42 21.28
C ALA A 87 -15.67 -14.73 20.78
N CYS A 88 -16.71 -14.10 21.35
CA CYS A 88 -18.09 -14.24 20.87
C CYS A 88 -18.28 -13.65 19.46
N VAL A 89 -17.59 -12.55 19.14
CA VAL A 89 -17.61 -11.98 17.78
C VAL A 89 -16.99 -12.98 16.80
N GLU A 90 -15.83 -13.55 17.10
CA GLU A 90 -15.17 -14.55 16.27
C GLU A 90 -16.04 -15.80 16.05
N GLU A 91 -16.73 -16.26 17.08
CA GLU A 91 -17.70 -17.37 16.99
C GLU A 91 -18.87 -17.04 16.04
N LYS A 92 -19.31 -15.78 16.02
CA LYS A 92 -20.44 -15.32 15.21
C LYS A 92 -20.06 -14.86 13.81
N ILE A 93 -18.80 -14.51 13.55
CA ILE A 93 -18.34 -14.08 12.23
C ILE A 93 -18.76 -15.04 11.09
N PRO A 94 -18.65 -16.38 11.21
CA PRO A 94 -19.09 -17.30 10.16
C PRO A 94 -20.58 -17.22 9.82
N GLU A 95 -21.44 -17.01 10.82
CA GLU A 95 -22.89 -16.82 10.59
C GLU A 95 -23.17 -15.53 9.82
N TRP A 96 -22.36 -14.50 10.07
CA TRP A 96 -22.48 -13.18 9.44
C TRP A 96 -21.74 -13.07 8.11
N GLU A 97 -20.77 -13.93 7.82
CA GLU A 97 -19.89 -13.86 6.65
C GLU A 97 -20.66 -13.78 5.32
N PRO A 98 -21.70 -14.59 5.05
CA PRO A 98 -22.46 -14.48 3.80
C PRO A 98 -23.15 -13.13 3.65
N PHE A 99 -23.67 -12.58 4.74
CA PHE A 99 -24.32 -11.27 4.75
C PHE A 99 -23.32 -10.12 4.59
N LEU A 100 -22.22 -10.15 5.35
CA LEU A 100 -21.15 -9.15 5.29
C LEU A 100 -20.50 -9.08 3.90
N LEU A 101 -20.45 -10.21 3.19
CA LEU A 101 -19.95 -10.30 1.83
C LEU A 101 -21.03 -10.07 0.76
N GLY A 102 -22.26 -9.71 1.16
CA GLY A 102 -23.36 -9.37 0.26
C GLY A 102 -23.96 -10.56 -0.51
N ARG A 103 -23.70 -11.79 -0.05
CA ARG A 103 -24.10 -13.05 -0.69
C ARG A 103 -25.30 -13.74 -0.03
N GLY A 104 -25.81 -13.21 1.07
CA GLY A 104 -26.90 -13.82 1.81
C GLY A 104 -27.78 -12.83 2.56
N PRO A 105 -28.96 -13.26 3.01
CA PRO A 105 -29.80 -12.46 3.89
C PRO A 105 -29.11 -12.23 5.24
N SER A 106 -29.51 -11.16 5.93
CA SER A 106 -29.04 -10.92 7.31
C SER A 106 -29.38 -12.12 8.19
N PRO A 107 -28.47 -12.57 9.07
CA PRO A 107 -28.79 -13.57 10.06
C PRO A 107 -30.04 -13.13 10.83
N ALA A 108 -31.05 -13.99 10.91
CA ALA A 108 -32.28 -13.69 11.61
C ALA A 108 -31.97 -13.51 13.10
N ARG A 109 -32.35 -12.38 13.70
CA ARG A 109 -32.40 -12.26 15.14
C ARG A 109 -33.46 -13.24 15.63
N ASP A 110 -33.08 -14.21 16.46
CA ASP A 110 -33.98 -15.24 17.03
C ASP A 110 -35.12 -14.70 17.94
N SER A 111 -35.46 -13.41 17.85
CA SER A 111 -36.46 -12.75 18.69
C SER A 111 -37.68 -12.18 17.96
N GLU A 112 -37.82 -12.31 16.64
CA GLU A 112 -39.03 -11.83 15.94
C GLU A 112 -40.07 -12.92 15.71
N LYS A 113 -40.94 -13.13 16.71
CA LYS A 113 -42.23 -13.79 16.49
C LYS A 113 -43.12 -12.89 15.62
N PRO A 114 -43.83 -13.41 14.60
CA PRO A 114 -44.65 -12.57 13.74
C PRO A 114 -45.87 -12.04 14.51
N ARG A 115 -45.86 -10.73 14.77
CA ARG A 115 -46.96 -10.00 15.40
C ARG A 115 -48.15 -10.02 14.42
N ARG A 116 -49.21 -10.76 14.76
CA ARG A 116 -50.46 -10.85 13.99
C ARG A 116 -50.96 -9.44 13.61
N GLN A 117 -51.09 -9.19 12.31
CA GLN A 117 -51.74 -7.99 11.77
C GLN A 117 -53.23 -8.00 12.14
N ARG A 118 -53.64 -7.12 13.06
CA ARG A 118 -55.01 -6.63 13.13
C ARG A 118 -55.09 -5.33 12.33
N ARG A 119 -55.71 -5.38 11.16
CA ARG A 119 -56.16 -4.19 10.43
C ARG A 119 -57.47 -3.69 11.04
N LYS A 120 -57.52 -2.46 11.56
CA LYS A 120 -58.74 -1.65 11.59
C LYS A 120 -58.44 -0.17 11.92
N GLY A 121 -58.87 0.74 11.03
CA GLY A 121 -59.28 2.11 11.37
C GLY A 121 -58.24 3.23 11.28
N SER A 122 -58.46 4.15 10.34
CA SER A 122 -57.86 5.48 10.04
C SER A 122 -58.10 6.57 11.11
N PRO A 123 -57.76 7.87 10.89
CA PRO A 123 -56.47 8.49 10.53
C PRO A 123 -56.09 9.66 11.49
N GLN A 124 -54.83 10.13 11.38
CA GLN A 124 -54.27 11.41 11.89
C GLN A 124 -54.34 11.70 13.40
N ASP A 125 -53.18 11.70 14.07
CA ASP A 125 -52.57 12.95 14.56
C ASP A 125 -51.18 12.69 15.14
N SER A 126 -50.36 13.74 15.17
CA SER A 126 -49.07 13.88 15.88
C SER A 126 -47.81 13.38 15.16
N SER A 127 -46.93 14.34 14.86
CA SER A 127 -45.48 14.20 14.65
C SER A 127 -44.83 13.25 15.68
N PRO A 128 -43.64 12.67 15.42
CA PRO A 128 -42.45 13.35 15.98
C PRO A 128 -41.07 12.98 15.36
N THR A 129 -40.04 13.63 15.89
CA THR A 129 -38.69 13.10 16.17
C THR A 129 -37.66 13.06 15.05
N HIS A 130 -36.83 14.11 15.05
CA HIS A 130 -35.36 14.08 15.03
C HIS A 130 -34.72 12.69 14.78
N MET A 131 -34.43 12.39 13.52
CA MET A 131 -33.62 11.23 13.12
C MET A 131 -32.14 11.56 13.37
N VAL A 132 -31.57 11.07 14.47
CA VAL A 132 -30.11 10.94 14.61
C VAL A 132 -29.72 9.65 13.91
N THR A 133 -29.35 9.76 12.64
CA THR A 133 -28.72 8.70 11.86
C THR A 133 -27.34 8.41 12.46
N GLY A 134 -27.24 7.35 13.26
CA GLY A 134 -25.98 6.82 13.79
C GLY A 134 -25.17 6.08 12.72
N LEU A 135 -24.81 6.77 11.65
CA LEU A 135 -23.84 6.29 10.66
C LEU A 135 -22.58 7.16 10.75
N PRO A 136 -21.38 6.59 10.92
CA PRO A 136 -20.16 7.37 10.81
C PRO A 136 -20.00 7.89 9.38
N PRO A 137 -19.51 9.13 9.19
CA PRO A 137 -19.37 9.72 7.85
C PRO A 137 -18.37 8.90 7.03
N ARG A 138 -18.87 8.28 5.94
CA ARG A 138 -18.01 7.67 4.92
C ARG A 138 -17.30 8.78 4.15
N SER A 139 -15.97 8.75 4.13
CA SER A 139 -15.16 9.61 3.29
C SER A 139 -15.37 9.25 1.81
N ASN A 140 -16.07 10.10 1.07
CA ASN A 140 -16.17 9.98 -0.38
C ASN A 140 -14.84 10.42 -1.01
N MET A 141 -14.06 9.48 -1.54
CA MET A 141 -13.02 9.77 -2.52
C MET A 141 -13.72 10.14 -3.82
N ARG A 142 -13.83 11.44 -4.12
CA ARG A 142 -14.17 11.89 -5.47
C ARG A 142 -12.98 11.58 -6.38
N SER A 143 -13.17 10.64 -7.30
CA SER A 143 -12.34 10.51 -8.48
C SER A 143 -12.45 11.81 -9.28
N VAL A 144 -11.33 12.50 -9.43
CA VAL A 144 -11.15 13.53 -10.45
C VAL A 144 -10.64 12.79 -11.68
N ILE A 145 -11.46 12.79 -12.73
CA ILE A 145 -11.01 12.71 -14.13
C ILE A 145 -11.41 14.03 -14.75
#